data_AF-A0A3S2WW67-F1
#
_entry.id   AF-A0A3S2WW67-F1
#
_cell.length_a   1.000
_cell.length_b   1.000
_cell.length_c   1.000
_cell.angle_alpha   90.00
_cell.angle_beta   90.00
_cell.angle_gamma   90.00
#
_symmetry.space_group_name_H-M   'P 1'
#
loop_
_entity.id
_entity.type
_entity.pdbx_description
1 polymer ?
#
loop_
_entity_poly.entity_id
_entity_poly.type
_entity_poly.pdbx_seq_one_letter_code
_entity_poly.pdbx_strand_id
1 'polypeptide(L)'
;MPAFIETQFPIARLSVESYKERKGGNQTLTRLGKWWGRKPLILVRAAILGLLMPSSNDAKKDREVFLQILTMDDEGAWARCKPAAQRKLGRAAFDALSYAERIANCDRPESIAGPSPQAWAAINAHLGTNAGSLPELVEQLGQRELGHRPRVGDAFCGGGSIPFEAARIGCDSFGSDLNPVAGLLTWASLNLLGGGPEVQREVMSLQAAAMKAADEQVTTWGIEHNDRGERADAFLYCVEVKPEGCDYYIPLAPSWLVGEKSQVICRWHRVPGSDRLRPEIVRVDAAEVRRYKAKEGATVAESRVVDPFDPDRTWSVAALRGPDGLRRWTRDDVVPRPGDVFQERLYCIRWIDAAGNRRYAVPDDDDLRRESQVLELLRERFDHWQRQGFIPSRAIVSGYNTEQPIRERGWTHWHHLFTPRQLLVHGLLAKFCSEMASNTTSRCASMLCIGRMADWDSRLTRWVSDASMGPSGFLCVRRLGKLAVG
;
A
#
# COMPACT_ATOMS: atom_id res chain seq x y z
N MET A 1 36.86 22.49 14.85
CA MET A 1 35.98 23.66 14.60
C MET A 1 34.55 23.23 14.91
N PRO A 2 33.65 24.12 15.36
CA PRO A 2 32.24 23.74 15.55
C PRO A 2 31.64 23.29 14.22
N ALA A 3 30.76 22.30 14.27
CA ALA A 3 30.07 21.82 13.07
C ALA A 3 29.07 22.88 12.58
N PHE A 4 28.82 22.93 11.27
CA PHE A 4 27.90 23.90 10.68
C PHE A 4 26.54 23.89 11.39
N ILE A 5 25.99 22.70 11.66
CA ILE A 5 24.68 22.55 12.32
C ILE A 5 24.59 23.16 13.73
N GLU A 6 25.72 23.31 14.42
CA GLU A 6 25.78 23.90 15.76
C GLU A 6 25.73 25.43 15.73
N THR A 7 26.10 26.04 14.60
CA THR A 7 26.16 27.49 14.43
C THR A 7 25.05 28.03 13.52
N GLN A 8 24.68 27.27 12.50
CA GLN A 8 23.75 27.65 11.45
C GLN A 8 22.98 26.44 10.92
N PHE A 9 21.70 26.62 10.62
CA PHE A 9 20.94 25.59 9.91
C PHE A 9 19.77 26.24 9.14
N PRO A 10 19.60 25.98 7.82
CA PRO A 10 18.63 26.69 6.99
C PRO A 10 17.18 26.17 7.18
N ILE A 11 16.64 26.30 8.39
CA ILE A 11 15.35 25.73 8.81
C ILE A 11 14.21 26.11 7.86
N ALA A 12 14.15 27.38 7.42
CA ALA A 12 13.06 27.86 6.56
C ALA A 12 13.03 27.14 5.20
N ARG A 13 14.13 27.15 4.42
CA ARG A 13 14.18 26.46 3.12
C ARG A 13 14.00 24.95 3.28
N LEU A 14 14.60 24.37 4.33
CA LEU A 14 14.54 22.93 4.59
C LEU A 14 13.14 22.46 4.96
N SER A 15 12.39 23.25 5.72
CA SER A 15 11.01 22.94 6.10
C SER A 15 10.09 22.88 4.87
N VAL A 16 10.27 23.81 3.93
CA VAL A 16 9.47 23.86 2.69
C VAL A 16 9.79 22.65 1.79
N GLU A 17 11.06 22.30 1.58
CA GLU A 17 11.44 21.09 0.82
C GLU A 17 10.94 19.80 1.49
N SER A 18 11.09 19.71 2.81
CA SER A 18 10.57 18.58 3.60
C SER A 18 9.06 18.41 3.45
N TYR A 19 8.32 19.51 3.42
CA TYR A 19 6.87 19.49 3.25
C TYR A 19 6.46 19.07 1.83
N LYS A 20 7.20 19.54 0.83
CA LYS A 20 7.03 19.11 -0.56
C LYS A 20 7.28 17.61 -0.73
N GLU A 21 8.29 17.03 -0.10
CA GLU A 21 8.48 15.57 -0.11
C GLU A 21 7.30 14.85 0.55
N ARG A 22 6.85 15.30 1.73
CA ARG A 22 5.75 14.66 2.46
C ARG A 22 4.42 14.69 1.71
N LYS A 23 4.15 15.77 0.97
CA LYS A 23 2.95 15.94 0.14
C LYS A 23 3.05 15.33 -1.25
N GLY A 24 4.26 14.98 -1.71
CA GLY A 24 4.48 14.44 -3.04
C GLY A 24 3.98 13.00 -3.20
N GLY A 25 3.33 12.70 -4.33
CA GLY A 25 2.83 11.35 -4.65
C GLY A 25 3.93 10.33 -4.98
N ASN A 26 5.04 10.77 -5.58
CA ASN A 26 6.18 9.92 -5.97
C ASN A 26 7.40 10.28 -5.12
N GLN A 27 7.66 9.53 -4.04
CA GLN A 27 8.79 9.77 -3.14
C GLN A 27 10.02 8.96 -3.60
N THR A 28 11.23 9.52 -3.52
CA THR A 28 12.48 8.87 -3.99
C THR A 28 12.69 7.51 -3.33
N LEU A 29 12.61 7.46 -2.00
CA LEU A 29 12.40 6.21 -1.32
C LEU A 29 10.93 5.81 -1.47
N THR A 30 10.62 4.89 -2.38
CA THR A 30 9.24 4.44 -2.58
C THR A 30 8.77 3.64 -1.36
N ARG A 31 7.51 3.83 -0.95
CA ARG A 31 6.94 3.07 0.17
C ARG A 31 6.71 1.61 -0.27
N LEU A 32 7.61 0.73 0.15
CA LEU A 32 7.40 -0.73 0.07
C LEU A 32 6.30 -1.19 1.05
N GLY A 33 6.05 -0.40 2.10
CA GLY A 33 4.94 -0.55 3.03
C GLY A 33 4.70 0.74 3.81
N LYS A 34 3.64 0.77 4.63
CA LYS A 34 3.29 1.93 5.46
C LYS A 34 4.04 1.89 6.79
N TRP A 35 4.81 2.93 7.08
CA TRP A 35 5.41 3.16 8.40
C TRP A 35 5.20 4.61 8.84
N TRP A 36 4.82 4.83 10.09
CA TRP A 36 4.42 6.17 10.58
C TRP A 36 5.60 7.12 10.85
N GLY A 37 6.82 6.60 11.01
CA GLY A 37 7.99 7.36 11.46
C GLY A 37 8.89 7.98 10.38
N ARG A 38 8.47 8.04 9.11
CA ARG A 38 9.36 8.42 7.99
C ARG A 38 9.88 9.86 8.11
N LYS A 39 11.20 10.03 7.99
CA LYS A 39 11.86 11.35 7.92
C LYS A 39 12.05 11.77 6.46
N PRO A 40 11.84 13.06 6.10
CA PRO A 40 12.19 13.57 4.78
C PRO A 40 13.68 13.34 4.49
N LEU A 41 14.01 12.86 3.31
CA LEU A 41 15.40 12.53 2.93
C LEU A 41 16.26 13.78 2.91
N ILE A 42 15.73 14.91 2.41
CA ILE A 42 16.47 16.18 2.41
C ILE A 42 16.82 16.66 3.82
N LEU A 43 15.97 16.39 4.82
CA LEU A 43 16.26 16.69 6.22
C LEU A 43 17.39 15.83 6.75
N VAL A 44 17.40 14.53 6.42
CA VAL A 44 18.49 13.62 6.80
C VAL A 44 19.81 14.07 6.16
N ARG A 45 19.79 14.35 4.85
CA ARG A 45 20.96 14.84 4.10
C ARG A 45 21.53 16.10 4.72
N ALA A 46 20.68 17.09 4.99
CA ALA A 46 21.09 18.34 5.61
C ALA A 46 21.69 18.12 7.01
N ALA A 47 21.10 17.25 7.82
CA ALA A 47 21.63 16.95 9.15
C ALA A 47 23.03 16.32 9.08
N ILE A 48 23.24 15.31 8.23
CA ILE A 48 24.54 14.63 8.08
C ILE A 48 25.60 15.61 7.56
N LEU A 49 25.29 16.35 6.50
CA LEU A 49 26.24 17.31 5.94
C LEU A 49 26.51 18.48 6.90
N GLY A 50 25.52 18.87 7.70
CA GLY A 50 25.68 19.91 8.72
C GLY A 50 26.58 19.46 9.88
N LEU A 51 26.63 18.15 10.18
CA LEU A 51 27.56 17.57 11.15
C LEU A 51 28.99 17.47 10.60
N LEU A 52 29.16 17.28 9.28
CA LEU A 52 30.47 17.10 8.64
C LEU A 52 31.11 18.41 8.17
N MET A 53 30.30 19.40 7.78
CA MET A 53 30.82 20.66 7.29
C MET A 53 31.33 21.51 8.48
N PRO A 54 32.60 21.96 8.48
CA PRO A 54 33.09 22.86 9.53
C PRO A 54 32.49 24.25 9.35
N SER A 55 32.27 24.95 10.47
CA SER A 55 31.97 26.38 10.44
C SER A 55 33.27 27.19 10.30
N SER A 56 33.30 28.14 9.38
CA SER A 56 34.38 29.10 9.19
C SER A 56 34.09 30.43 9.90
N ASN A 57 34.99 31.39 9.76
CA ASN A 57 34.77 32.76 10.24
C ASN A 57 33.84 33.57 9.31
N ASP A 58 33.46 33.03 8.15
CA ASP A 58 32.49 33.64 7.22
C ASP A 58 31.18 32.84 7.22
N ALA A 59 30.35 33.11 8.23
CA ALA A 59 29.05 32.46 8.39
C ALA A 59 28.14 32.62 7.15
N LYS A 60 28.22 33.77 6.46
CA LYS A 60 27.41 34.01 5.26
C LYS A 60 27.83 33.06 4.15
N LYS A 61 29.14 32.96 3.90
CA LYS A 61 29.69 32.09 2.86
C LYS A 61 29.44 30.62 3.17
N ASP A 62 29.58 30.21 4.43
CA ASP A 62 29.25 28.85 4.87
C ASP A 62 27.79 28.51 4.49
N ARG A 63 26.85 29.40 4.81
CA ARG A 63 25.43 29.16 4.51
C ARG A 63 25.17 29.08 3.00
N GLU A 64 25.82 29.92 2.20
CA GLU A 64 25.72 29.88 0.73
C GLU A 64 26.22 28.54 0.18
N VAL A 65 27.40 28.09 0.62
CA VAL A 65 28.01 26.81 0.21
C VAL A 65 27.15 25.63 0.68
N PHE A 66 26.64 25.67 1.90
CA PHE A 66 25.75 24.64 2.42
C PHE A 66 24.46 24.50 1.58
N LEU A 67 23.87 25.62 1.17
CA LEU A 67 22.72 25.61 0.27
C LEU A 67 23.07 25.10 -1.13
N GLN A 68 24.27 25.41 -1.64
CA GLN A 68 24.76 24.87 -2.92
C GLN A 68 24.93 23.35 -2.87
N ILE A 69 25.54 22.82 -1.81
CA ILE A 69 25.68 21.37 -1.58
C ILE A 69 24.32 20.67 -1.63
N LEU A 70 23.31 21.29 -1.00
CA LEU A 70 21.94 20.77 -1.00
C LEU A 70 21.14 21.10 -2.26
N THR A 71 21.69 21.82 -3.25
CA THR A 71 20.96 22.34 -4.43
C THR A 71 19.71 23.14 -4.08
N MET A 72 19.79 23.81 -2.93
CA MET A 72 18.75 24.64 -2.35
C MET A 72 19.06 26.13 -2.50
N ASP A 73 20.20 26.50 -3.08
CA ASP A 73 20.52 27.85 -3.53
C ASP A 73 19.68 28.25 -4.76
N ASP A 74 19.81 29.51 -5.19
CA ASP A 74 18.94 30.06 -6.23
C ASP A 74 19.26 29.49 -7.61
N GLU A 75 20.54 29.26 -7.94
CA GLU A 75 20.95 28.57 -9.17
C GLU A 75 20.56 27.10 -9.13
N GLY A 76 20.77 26.42 -8.00
CA GLY A 76 20.34 25.04 -7.80
C GLY A 76 18.83 24.86 -7.97
N ALA A 77 18.03 25.75 -7.39
CA ALA A 77 16.57 25.75 -7.55
C ALA A 77 16.15 25.98 -9.00
N TRP A 78 16.79 26.92 -9.71
CA TRP A 78 16.51 27.14 -11.13
C TRP A 78 16.88 25.91 -11.97
N ALA A 79 18.06 25.33 -11.75
CA ALA A 79 18.56 24.18 -12.51
C ALA A 79 17.63 22.96 -12.42
N ARG A 80 17.03 22.73 -11.25
CA ARG A 80 16.05 21.65 -11.03
C ARG A 80 14.61 22.06 -11.33
N CYS A 81 14.36 23.27 -11.81
CA CYS A 81 13.03 23.67 -12.27
C CYS A 81 12.68 22.94 -13.57
N LYS A 82 11.47 22.39 -13.67
CA LYS A 82 11.05 21.63 -14.85
C LYS A 82 11.15 22.50 -16.12
N PRO A 83 11.64 21.97 -17.26
CA PRO A 83 11.85 22.76 -18.48
C PRO A 83 10.61 23.53 -18.96
N ALA A 84 9.42 22.95 -18.81
CA ALA A 84 8.17 23.62 -19.17
C ALA A 84 7.88 24.86 -18.30
N ALA A 85 8.20 24.79 -17.00
CA ALA A 85 8.04 25.91 -16.08
C ALA A 85 9.11 26.98 -16.31
N GLN A 86 10.36 26.58 -16.57
CA GLN A 86 11.44 27.51 -16.94
C GLN A 86 11.08 28.35 -18.18
N ARG A 87 10.57 27.71 -19.25
CA ARG A 87 10.14 28.42 -20.46
C ARG A 87 8.98 29.39 -20.22
N LYS A 88 8.05 29.03 -19.33
CA LYS A 88 6.86 29.85 -19.05
C LYS A 88 7.15 31.05 -18.16
N LEU A 89 7.95 30.88 -17.12
CA LEU A 89 8.27 31.93 -16.16
C LEU A 89 9.42 32.81 -16.65
N GLY A 90 10.44 32.21 -17.28
CA GLY A 90 11.73 32.85 -17.48
C GLY A 90 12.48 33.05 -16.15
N ARG A 91 13.76 33.41 -16.23
CA ARG A 91 14.62 33.48 -15.04
C ARG A 91 14.22 34.61 -14.08
N ALA A 92 14.00 35.82 -14.60
CA ALA A 92 13.67 36.98 -13.78
C ALA A 92 12.36 36.80 -12.99
N ALA A 93 11.31 36.25 -13.61
CA ALA A 93 10.05 36.01 -12.91
C ALA A 93 10.17 34.90 -11.87
N PHE A 94 11.00 33.87 -12.12
CA PHE A 94 11.29 32.84 -11.12
C PHE A 94 12.01 33.40 -9.90
N ASP A 95 13.00 34.28 -10.11
CA ASP A 95 13.73 34.91 -9.02
C ASP A 95 12.87 35.92 -8.23
N ALA A 96 11.79 36.44 -8.82
CA ALA A 96 10.82 37.27 -8.09
C ALA A 96 9.90 36.46 -7.14
N LEU A 97 9.75 35.15 -7.36
CA LEU A 97 8.91 34.28 -6.52
C LEU A 97 9.56 34.00 -5.16
N SER A 98 8.73 33.74 -4.14
CA SER A 98 9.22 33.16 -2.89
C SER A 98 9.79 31.76 -3.13
N TYR A 99 10.69 31.30 -2.26
CA TYR A 99 11.28 29.98 -2.39
C TYR A 99 10.23 28.85 -2.43
N ALA A 100 9.15 28.98 -1.65
CA ALA A 100 8.06 28.00 -1.64
C ALA A 100 7.34 27.90 -3.00
N GLU A 101 7.13 29.02 -3.67
CA GLU A 101 6.50 29.08 -4.99
C GLU A 101 7.46 28.56 -6.08
N ARG A 102 8.75 28.92 -6.00
CA ARG A 102 9.79 28.44 -6.92
C ARG A 102 9.80 26.91 -6.97
N ILE A 103 9.81 26.26 -5.80
CA ILE A 103 9.99 24.82 -5.74
C ILE A 103 8.76 24.02 -6.13
N ALA A 104 7.58 24.64 -6.30
CA ALA A 104 6.36 23.94 -6.71
C ALA A 104 6.53 23.21 -8.06
N ASN A 105 7.33 23.78 -8.96
CA ASN A 105 7.63 23.22 -10.28
C ASN A 105 9.04 22.63 -10.40
N CYS A 106 9.74 22.48 -9.29
CA CYS A 106 11.09 21.93 -9.26
C CYS A 106 11.07 20.43 -8.99
N ASP A 107 12.10 19.71 -9.44
CA ASP A 107 12.45 18.41 -8.88
C ASP A 107 12.95 18.60 -7.44
N ARG A 108 12.88 17.54 -6.64
CA ARG A 108 13.37 17.59 -5.25
C ARG A 108 14.90 17.41 -5.25
N PRO A 109 15.63 18.02 -4.30
CA PRO A 109 17.07 17.89 -4.23
C PRO A 109 17.57 16.44 -4.20
N GLU A 110 16.82 15.52 -3.61
CA GLU A 110 17.17 14.10 -3.55
C GLU A 110 16.83 13.30 -4.81
N SER A 111 16.15 13.91 -5.79
CA SER A 111 15.81 13.30 -7.07
C SER A 111 16.78 13.70 -8.20
N ILE A 112 17.81 14.50 -7.92
CA ILE A 112 18.85 14.89 -8.87
C ILE A 112 20.23 14.38 -8.43
N ALA A 113 21.20 14.43 -9.34
CA ALA A 113 22.57 13.96 -9.09
C ALA A 113 23.32 14.80 -8.04
N GLY A 114 23.05 16.11 -7.98
CA GLY A 114 23.67 17.03 -7.04
C GLY A 114 23.95 18.40 -7.65
N PRO A 115 24.89 19.16 -7.06
CA PRO A 115 25.32 20.48 -7.53
C PRO A 115 25.86 20.47 -8.97
N SER A 116 25.79 21.62 -9.64
CA SER A 116 26.39 21.81 -10.97
C SER A 116 27.93 21.85 -10.89
N PRO A 117 28.65 21.66 -12.02
CA PRO A 117 30.12 21.78 -12.01
C PRO A 117 30.62 23.13 -11.47
N GLN A 118 29.91 24.23 -11.76
CA GLN A 118 30.25 25.55 -11.24
C GLN A 118 30.01 25.65 -9.73
N ALA A 119 28.92 25.06 -9.22
CA ALA A 119 28.68 24.98 -7.79
C ALA A 119 29.75 24.14 -7.09
N TRP A 120 30.15 23.01 -7.67
CA TRP A 120 31.25 22.19 -7.13
C TRP A 120 32.57 22.95 -7.05
N ALA A 121 32.92 23.75 -8.06
CA ALA A 121 34.11 24.60 -7.99
C ALA A 121 34.07 25.58 -6.80
N ALA A 122 32.91 26.21 -6.55
CA ALA A 122 32.73 27.11 -5.41
C ALA A 122 32.76 26.38 -4.06
N ILE A 123 32.11 25.21 -3.97
CA ILE A 123 32.10 24.35 -2.78
C ILE A 123 33.53 23.93 -2.43
N ASN A 124 34.27 23.42 -3.42
CA ASN A 124 35.63 22.93 -3.27
C ASN A 124 36.62 24.02 -2.86
N ALA A 125 36.50 25.22 -3.44
CA ALA A 125 37.32 26.36 -3.05
C ALA A 125 37.10 26.78 -1.60
N HIS A 126 35.85 26.74 -1.11
CA HIS A 126 35.52 27.12 0.26
C HIS A 126 35.88 26.04 1.28
N LEU A 127 35.63 24.78 0.96
CA LEU A 127 35.86 23.66 1.87
C LEU A 127 37.26 23.06 1.75
N GLY A 128 38.09 23.49 0.80
CA GLY A 128 39.40 22.89 0.55
C GLY A 128 39.31 21.43 0.11
N THR A 129 38.31 21.09 -0.69
CA THR A 129 38.03 19.74 -1.22
C THR A 129 38.24 19.71 -2.74
N ASN A 130 38.18 18.54 -3.36
CA ASN A 130 38.17 18.38 -4.83
C ASN A 130 37.04 17.46 -5.33
N ALA A 131 35.94 17.41 -4.57
CA ALA A 131 34.80 16.54 -4.83
C ALA A 131 33.99 16.95 -6.08
N GLY A 132 33.59 15.97 -6.88
CA GLY A 132 32.62 16.11 -7.98
C GLY A 132 31.24 15.53 -7.68
N SER A 133 31.06 14.93 -6.50
CA SER A 133 29.82 14.28 -6.08
C SER A 133 29.62 14.36 -4.57
N LEU A 134 28.38 14.16 -4.10
CA LEU A 134 28.08 14.11 -2.66
C LEU A 134 28.87 12.99 -1.94
N PRO A 135 28.98 11.76 -2.48
CA PRO A 135 29.83 10.72 -1.88
C PRO A 135 31.30 11.11 -1.72
N GLU A 136 31.89 11.74 -2.74
CA GLU A 136 33.28 12.21 -2.66
C GLU A 136 33.44 13.33 -1.62
N LEU A 137 32.48 14.25 -1.55
CA LEU A 137 32.49 15.30 -0.53
C LEU A 137 32.39 14.72 0.88
N VAL A 138 31.45 13.79 1.11
CA VAL A 138 31.25 13.12 2.39
C VAL A 138 32.49 12.31 2.80
N GLU A 139 33.13 11.62 1.86
CA GLU A 139 34.40 10.93 2.10
C GLU A 139 35.48 11.93 2.52
N GLN A 140 35.73 12.99 1.75
CA GLN A 140 36.78 13.96 2.04
C GLN A 140 36.58 14.70 3.37
N LEU A 141 35.33 15.12 3.65
CA LEU A 141 34.98 15.72 4.93
C LEU A 141 35.13 14.72 6.07
N GLY A 142 34.71 13.47 5.88
CA GLY A 142 34.88 12.40 6.87
C GLY A 142 36.34 12.10 7.18
N GLN A 143 37.19 11.99 6.16
CA GLN A 143 38.63 11.79 6.34
C GLN A 143 39.25 12.95 7.11
N ARG A 144 38.83 14.19 6.83
CA ARG A 144 39.36 15.37 7.53
C ARG A 144 38.90 15.48 8.98
N GLU A 145 37.61 15.33 9.23
CA GLU A 145 37.02 15.59 10.56
C GLU A 145 37.04 14.35 11.47
N LEU A 146 37.00 13.14 10.90
CA LEU A 146 36.87 11.87 11.64
C LEU A 146 38.02 10.89 11.37
N GLY A 147 38.87 11.12 10.36
CA GLY A 147 39.94 10.19 9.97
C GLY A 147 39.45 8.92 9.26
N HIS A 148 38.18 8.86 8.89
CA HIS A 148 37.57 7.74 8.16
C HIS A 148 36.27 8.16 7.47
N ARG A 149 35.75 7.32 6.57
CA ARG A 149 34.41 7.49 6.00
C ARG A 149 33.36 7.61 7.11
N PRO A 150 32.42 8.58 7.07
CA PRO A 150 31.43 8.76 8.12
C PRO A 150 30.56 7.51 8.31
N ARG A 151 30.32 7.14 9.57
CA ARG A 151 29.45 6.01 9.95
C ARG A 151 28.17 6.56 10.57
N VAL A 152 27.02 6.21 10.01
CA VAL A 152 25.70 6.67 10.47
C VAL A 152 24.90 5.47 10.96
N GLY A 153 24.48 5.51 12.23
CA GLY A 153 23.65 4.49 12.85
C GLY A 153 22.28 5.04 13.25
N ASP A 154 21.21 4.33 12.89
CA ASP A 154 19.85 4.60 13.35
C ASP A 154 19.26 3.37 14.04
N ALA A 155 19.15 3.44 15.37
CA ALA A 155 18.63 2.34 16.21
C ALA A 155 17.10 2.22 16.20
N PHE A 156 16.40 3.17 15.56
CA PHE A 156 14.94 3.22 15.44
C PHE A 156 14.54 3.55 13.99
N CYS A 157 15.14 2.80 13.06
CA CYS A 157 15.17 3.20 11.65
C CYS A 157 13.81 3.20 10.97
N GLY A 158 12.84 2.45 11.50
CA GLY A 158 11.47 2.50 11.03
C GLY A 158 11.34 2.17 9.55
N GLY A 159 10.98 3.19 8.75
CA GLY A 159 10.86 3.07 7.30
C GLY A 159 12.17 3.24 6.53
N GLY A 160 13.31 3.33 7.22
CA GLY A 160 14.64 3.30 6.63
C GLY A 160 15.15 4.60 6.04
N SER A 161 14.49 5.74 6.28
CA SER A 161 14.88 7.03 5.67
C SER A 161 16.29 7.49 6.00
N ILE A 162 16.69 7.37 7.27
CA ILE A 162 18.03 7.76 7.71
C ILE A 162 19.10 6.86 7.08
N PRO A 163 19.05 5.53 7.26
CA PRO A 163 20.08 4.68 6.70
C PRO A 163 20.10 4.71 5.16
N PHE A 164 18.94 4.85 4.51
CA PHE A 164 18.86 4.99 3.05
C PHE A 164 19.59 6.24 2.56
N GLU A 165 19.27 7.41 3.10
CA GLU A 165 19.88 8.65 2.62
C GLU A 165 21.37 8.73 2.98
N ALA A 166 21.76 8.25 4.17
CA ALA A 166 23.17 8.16 4.57
C ALA A 166 23.99 7.33 3.57
N ALA A 167 23.50 6.15 3.19
CA ALA A 167 24.15 5.31 2.18
C ALA A 167 24.22 6.02 0.82
N ARG A 168 23.13 6.71 0.43
CA ARG A 168 23.04 7.43 -0.85
C ARG A 168 24.07 8.54 -1.01
N ILE A 169 24.43 9.21 0.08
CA ILE A 169 25.43 10.28 0.09
C ILE A 169 26.84 9.79 0.44
N GLY A 170 27.07 8.47 0.53
CA GLY A 170 28.41 7.89 0.69
C GLY A 170 28.85 7.56 2.11
N CYS A 171 27.95 7.57 3.10
CA CYS A 171 28.26 7.10 4.45
C CYS A 171 28.23 5.57 4.55
N ASP A 172 29.01 5.01 5.47
CA ASP A 172 28.77 3.67 5.99
C ASP A 172 27.50 3.70 6.85
N SER A 173 26.49 2.93 6.49
CA SER A 173 25.13 3.09 7.01
C SER A 173 24.63 1.85 7.74
N PHE A 174 24.12 2.05 8.95
CA PHE A 174 23.63 1.01 9.83
C PHE A 174 22.21 1.35 10.32
N GLY A 175 21.31 0.36 10.27
CA GLY A 175 19.93 0.51 10.72
C GLY A 175 19.51 -0.67 11.58
N SER A 176 18.79 -0.38 12.66
CA SER A 176 18.15 -1.37 13.52
C SER A 176 16.75 -0.89 13.91
N ASP A 177 15.86 -1.83 14.15
CA ASP A 177 14.55 -1.57 14.73
C ASP A 177 14.09 -2.81 15.50
N LEU A 178 13.44 -2.60 16.65
CA LEU A 178 12.86 -3.70 17.42
C LEU A 178 11.66 -4.32 16.69
N ASN A 179 10.97 -3.54 15.86
CA ASN A 179 9.84 -4.02 15.09
C ASN A 179 10.33 -4.75 13.83
N PRO A 180 10.01 -6.05 13.66
CA PRO A 180 10.48 -6.82 12.52
C PRO A 180 9.95 -6.30 11.17
N VAL A 181 8.78 -5.64 11.16
CA VAL A 181 8.25 -5.01 9.95
C VAL A 181 9.08 -3.79 9.56
N ALA A 182 9.50 -2.96 10.51
CA ALA A 182 10.40 -1.85 10.24
C ALA A 182 11.77 -2.33 9.75
N GLY A 183 12.33 -3.35 10.40
CA GLY A 183 13.57 -3.99 9.95
C GLY A 183 13.45 -4.51 8.52
N LEU A 184 12.37 -5.23 8.20
CA LEU A 184 12.09 -5.73 6.85
C LEU A 184 11.98 -4.58 5.83
N LEU A 185 11.21 -3.53 6.14
CA LEU A 185 11.03 -2.39 5.24
C LEU A 185 12.35 -1.65 4.99
N THR A 186 13.14 -1.41 6.03
CA THR A 186 14.45 -0.78 5.92
C THR A 186 15.41 -1.64 5.11
N TRP A 187 15.49 -2.94 5.39
CA TRP A 187 16.32 -3.87 4.64
C TRP A 187 15.93 -3.89 3.16
N ALA A 188 14.63 -3.98 2.87
CA ALA A 188 14.14 -4.03 1.51
C ALA A 188 14.35 -2.71 0.75
N SER A 189 14.23 -1.58 1.44
CA SER A 189 14.56 -0.26 0.90
C SER A 189 16.01 -0.15 0.45
N LEU A 190 16.96 -0.71 1.20
CA LEU A 190 18.37 -0.70 0.83
C LEU A 190 18.70 -1.74 -0.25
N ASN A 191 18.22 -2.97 -0.08
CA ASN A 191 18.68 -4.12 -0.87
C ASN A 191 17.82 -4.41 -2.11
N LEU A 192 16.50 -4.14 -2.07
CA LEU A 192 15.64 -4.34 -3.25
C LEU A 192 15.63 -3.10 -4.14
N LEU A 193 15.43 -1.91 -3.58
CA LEU A 193 15.43 -0.68 -4.38
C LEU A 193 16.85 -0.26 -4.78
N GLY A 194 17.83 -0.45 -3.90
CA GLY A 194 19.23 -0.18 -4.19
C GLY A 194 19.98 -1.32 -4.89
N GLY A 195 19.38 -2.51 -5.04
CA GLY A 195 20.03 -3.71 -5.59
C GLY A 195 20.23 -3.72 -7.11
N GLY A 196 19.75 -2.70 -7.82
CA GLY A 196 19.94 -2.56 -9.26
C GLY A 196 19.14 -3.56 -10.13
N PRO A 197 19.39 -3.58 -11.45
CA PRO A 197 18.58 -4.33 -12.42
C PRO A 197 18.61 -5.86 -12.23
N GLU A 198 19.67 -6.41 -11.64
CA GLU A 198 19.79 -7.86 -11.43
C GLU A 198 18.84 -8.35 -10.34
N VAL A 199 18.84 -7.68 -9.19
CA VAL A 199 17.90 -7.93 -8.10
C VAL A 199 16.45 -7.75 -8.56
N GLN A 200 16.18 -6.73 -9.38
CA GLN A 200 14.85 -6.53 -9.94
C GLN A 200 14.41 -7.70 -10.83
N ARG A 201 15.28 -8.18 -11.73
CA ARG A 201 15.00 -9.34 -12.59
C ARG A 201 14.77 -10.61 -11.77
N GLU A 202 15.59 -10.86 -10.75
CA GLU A 202 15.43 -11.99 -9.83
C GLU A 202 14.04 -11.97 -9.16
N VAL A 203 13.69 -10.84 -8.54
CA VAL A 203 12.40 -10.66 -7.85
C VAL A 203 11.22 -10.86 -8.81
N MET A 204 11.30 -10.27 -10.01
CA MET A 204 10.26 -10.41 -11.03
C MET A 204 10.09 -11.85 -11.50
N SER A 205 11.21 -12.54 -11.76
CA SER A 205 11.20 -13.92 -12.22
C SER A 205 10.56 -14.84 -11.17
N LEU A 206 10.93 -14.67 -9.90
CA LEU A 206 10.34 -15.44 -8.80
C LEU A 206 8.85 -15.17 -8.63
N GLN A 207 8.43 -13.90 -8.65
CA GLN A 207 7.01 -13.55 -8.54
C GLN A 207 6.19 -14.13 -9.70
N ALA A 208 6.72 -14.09 -10.92
CA ALA A 208 6.08 -14.68 -12.08
C ALA A 208 5.97 -16.21 -11.97
N ALA A 209 7.03 -16.89 -11.52
CA ALA A 209 7.04 -18.33 -11.34
C ALA A 209 6.06 -18.78 -10.24
N ALA A 210 6.06 -18.10 -9.09
CA ALA A 210 5.15 -18.41 -7.99
C ALA A 210 3.68 -18.17 -8.38
N MET A 211 3.40 -17.09 -9.13
CA MET A 211 2.07 -16.81 -9.64
C MET A 211 1.63 -17.89 -10.64
N LYS A 212 2.50 -18.28 -11.57
CA LYS A 212 2.21 -19.34 -12.54
C LYS A 212 1.88 -20.67 -11.85
N ALA A 213 2.68 -21.07 -10.87
CA ALA A 213 2.44 -22.31 -10.11
C ALA A 213 1.14 -22.24 -9.29
N ALA A 214 0.84 -21.09 -8.68
CA ALA A 214 -0.43 -20.88 -7.98
C ALA A 214 -1.61 -20.96 -8.96
N ASP A 215 -1.49 -20.36 -10.14
CA ASP A 215 -2.50 -20.38 -11.20
C ASP A 215 -2.80 -21.79 -11.71
N GLU A 216 -1.75 -22.59 -11.96
CA GLU A 216 -1.86 -23.99 -12.37
C GLU A 216 -2.58 -24.83 -11.30
N GLN A 217 -2.25 -24.62 -10.03
CA GLN A 217 -2.89 -25.34 -8.93
C GLN A 217 -4.36 -24.93 -8.73
N VAL A 218 -4.68 -23.64 -8.82
CA VAL A 218 -6.07 -23.14 -8.75
C VAL A 218 -6.90 -23.68 -9.92
N THR A 219 -6.30 -23.73 -11.11
CA THR A 219 -6.93 -24.33 -12.30
C THR A 219 -7.18 -25.82 -12.09
N THR A 220 -6.22 -26.55 -11.51
CA THR A 220 -6.36 -27.98 -11.18
C THR A 220 -7.48 -28.23 -10.17
N TRP A 221 -7.67 -27.33 -9.20
CA TRP A 221 -8.80 -27.43 -8.26
C TRP A 221 -10.15 -27.14 -8.92
N GLY A 222 -10.19 -26.46 -10.07
CA GLY A 222 -11.43 -26.13 -10.78
C GLY A 222 -12.29 -25.06 -10.11
N ILE A 223 -11.78 -24.37 -9.09
CA ILE A 223 -12.57 -23.45 -8.23
C ILE A 223 -12.83 -22.06 -8.85
N GLU A 224 -12.30 -21.80 -10.04
CA GLU A 224 -12.42 -20.52 -10.76
C GLU A 224 -12.94 -20.67 -12.19
N HIS A 225 -13.22 -21.89 -12.67
CA HIS A 225 -13.69 -22.13 -14.04
C HIS A 225 -15.12 -22.67 -14.01
N ASN A 226 -15.95 -22.21 -14.94
CA ASN A 226 -17.31 -22.73 -15.12
C ASN A 226 -17.43 -23.62 -16.36
N ASP A 227 -18.61 -24.22 -16.53
CA ASP A 227 -18.99 -25.08 -17.65
C ASP A 227 -18.99 -24.36 -19.02
N ARG A 228 -19.04 -23.02 -19.02
CA ARG A 228 -18.94 -22.17 -20.22
C ARG A 228 -17.51 -21.90 -20.67
N GLY A 229 -16.51 -22.45 -19.97
CA GLY A 229 -15.10 -22.19 -20.24
C GLY A 229 -14.66 -20.78 -19.84
N GLU A 230 -15.44 -20.08 -19.02
CA GLU A 230 -15.07 -18.78 -18.48
C GLU A 230 -14.28 -18.96 -17.18
N ARG A 231 -13.46 -17.95 -16.85
CA ARG A 231 -12.73 -17.88 -15.59
C ARG A 231 -13.19 -16.69 -14.75
N ALA A 232 -13.42 -16.92 -13.46
CA ALA A 232 -13.76 -15.85 -12.53
C ALA A 232 -12.52 -15.00 -12.24
N ASP A 233 -12.65 -13.67 -12.37
CA ASP A 233 -11.58 -12.72 -12.02
C ASP A 233 -11.93 -11.84 -10.81
N ALA A 234 -13.19 -11.90 -10.34
CA ALA A 234 -13.62 -11.27 -9.10
C ALA A 234 -14.83 -12.00 -8.48
N PHE A 235 -14.80 -12.13 -7.15
CA PHE A 235 -15.89 -12.67 -6.33
C PHE A 235 -16.33 -11.57 -5.36
N LEU A 236 -17.59 -11.15 -5.45
CA LEU A 236 -18.14 -10.05 -4.66
C LEU A 236 -19.03 -10.62 -3.56
N TYR A 237 -18.58 -10.44 -2.32
CA TYR A 237 -19.27 -10.86 -1.12
C TYR A 237 -19.94 -9.67 -0.45
N CYS A 238 -21.04 -9.93 0.24
CA CYS A 238 -21.65 -8.99 1.17
C CYS A 238 -21.82 -9.64 2.54
N VAL A 239 -21.88 -8.78 3.56
CA VAL A 239 -22.38 -9.17 4.88
C VAL A 239 -23.89 -9.01 4.87
N GLU A 240 -24.62 -9.87 5.57
CA GLU A 240 -26.06 -9.72 5.74
C GLU A 240 -26.49 -10.02 7.17
N VAL A 241 -27.58 -9.40 7.58
CA VAL A 241 -28.11 -9.45 8.96
C VAL A 241 -29.62 -9.65 8.92
N LYS A 242 -30.19 -10.30 9.93
CA LYS A 242 -31.64 -10.39 10.11
C LYS A 242 -32.01 -9.61 11.37
N PRO A 243 -32.31 -8.30 11.27
CA PRO A 243 -32.65 -7.49 12.43
C PRO A 243 -33.92 -8.02 13.12
N GLU A 244 -34.08 -7.70 14.40
CA GLU A 244 -35.30 -8.00 15.14
C GLU A 244 -36.53 -7.39 14.43
N GLY A 245 -37.60 -8.18 14.32
CA GLY A 245 -38.81 -7.79 13.59
C GLY A 245 -38.70 -7.90 12.06
N CYS A 246 -37.55 -8.35 11.53
CA CYS A 246 -37.38 -8.61 10.09
C CYS A 246 -37.48 -10.11 9.78
N ASP A 247 -38.32 -10.46 8.81
CA ASP A 247 -38.56 -11.84 8.37
C ASP A 247 -37.47 -12.37 7.43
N TYR A 248 -36.58 -11.51 6.92
CA TYR A 248 -35.48 -11.86 6.02
C TYR A 248 -34.15 -11.20 6.40
N TYR A 249 -33.06 -11.76 5.90
CA TYR A 249 -31.74 -11.17 5.94
C TYR A 249 -31.63 -10.01 4.94
N ILE A 250 -31.18 -8.86 5.43
CA ILE A 250 -30.86 -7.67 4.66
C ILE A 250 -29.37 -7.70 4.31
N PRO A 251 -29.02 -7.77 3.01
CA PRO A 251 -27.64 -7.64 2.54
C PRO A 251 -27.16 -6.22 2.77
N LEU A 252 -25.90 -6.05 3.16
CA LEU A 252 -25.36 -4.77 3.61
C LEU A 252 -24.34 -4.23 2.61
N ALA A 253 -24.67 -3.11 1.97
CA ALA A 253 -23.71 -2.34 1.20
C ALA A 253 -24.05 -0.84 1.21
N PRO A 254 -23.03 0.05 1.19
CA PRO A 254 -23.23 1.49 1.04
C PRO A 254 -23.59 1.89 -0.40
N SER A 255 -23.66 0.95 -1.34
CA SER A 255 -24.16 1.11 -2.71
C SER A 255 -24.17 -0.25 -3.36
N TRP A 256 -25.17 -0.51 -4.22
CA TRP A 256 -25.24 -1.71 -5.05
C TRP A 256 -24.82 -1.44 -6.50
N LEU A 257 -24.06 -0.38 -6.75
CA LEU A 257 -23.36 -0.16 -8.02
C LEU A 257 -22.21 -1.15 -8.14
N VAL A 258 -22.35 -2.15 -9.01
CA VAL A 258 -21.36 -3.21 -9.21
C VAL A 258 -20.27 -2.77 -10.20
N GLY A 259 -20.63 -2.05 -11.26
CA GLY A 259 -19.64 -1.52 -12.18
C GLY A 259 -20.12 -0.26 -12.87
N GLU A 260 -19.42 0.85 -12.66
CA GLU A 260 -19.81 2.15 -13.22
C GLU A 260 -19.69 2.16 -14.74
N LYS A 261 -18.52 1.74 -15.25
CA LYS A 261 -18.23 1.73 -16.69
C LYS A 261 -18.97 0.64 -17.45
N SER A 262 -19.19 -0.51 -16.82
CA SER A 262 -20.01 -1.60 -17.37
C SER A 262 -21.52 -1.35 -17.18
N GLN A 263 -21.88 -0.29 -16.44
CA GLN A 263 -23.25 0.08 -16.09
C GLN A 263 -24.03 -1.07 -15.42
N VAL A 264 -23.41 -1.78 -14.48
CA VAL A 264 -24.01 -2.94 -13.81
C VAL A 264 -24.35 -2.58 -12.36
N ILE A 265 -25.55 -2.96 -11.93
CA ILE A 265 -26.02 -2.85 -10.55
C ILE A 265 -26.49 -4.21 -10.01
N CYS A 266 -26.70 -4.29 -8.69
CA CYS A 266 -27.40 -5.38 -8.04
C CYS A 266 -28.74 -4.89 -7.48
N ARG A 267 -29.84 -5.57 -7.78
CA ARG A 267 -31.15 -5.38 -7.16
C ARG A 267 -31.48 -6.57 -6.26
N TRP A 268 -32.25 -6.33 -5.21
CA TRP A 268 -32.66 -7.36 -4.26
C TRP A 268 -34.16 -7.63 -4.36
N HIS A 269 -34.53 -8.90 -4.41
CA HIS A 269 -35.92 -9.34 -4.54
C HIS A 269 -36.32 -10.24 -3.38
N ARG A 270 -37.54 -10.06 -2.86
CA ARG A 270 -38.13 -11.03 -1.94
C ARG A 270 -38.41 -12.34 -2.67
N VAL A 271 -38.21 -13.45 -1.97
CA VAL A 271 -38.57 -14.78 -2.44
C VAL A 271 -39.62 -15.35 -1.50
N PRO A 272 -40.82 -15.72 -1.98
CA PRO A 272 -41.85 -16.30 -1.14
C PRO A 272 -41.35 -17.53 -0.36
N GLY A 273 -41.61 -17.57 0.95
CA GLY A 273 -41.19 -18.67 1.83
C GLY A 273 -39.69 -18.71 2.17
N SER A 274 -38.92 -17.71 1.76
CA SER A 274 -37.48 -17.60 2.05
C SER A 274 -37.21 -16.44 2.99
N ASP A 275 -36.28 -16.65 3.93
CA ASP A 275 -35.71 -15.55 4.72
C ASP A 275 -34.46 -14.94 4.08
N ARG A 276 -34.14 -15.29 2.83
CA ARG A 276 -33.04 -14.70 2.05
C ARG A 276 -33.57 -13.99 0.81
N LEU A 277 -33.04 -12.81 0.54
CA LEU A 277 -33.32 -12.05 -0.69
C LEU A 277 -32.52 -12.61 -1.86
N ARG A 278 -33.13 -12.65 -3.04
CA ARG A 278 -32.45 -13.04 -4.30
C ARG A 278 -31.78 -11.82 -4.93
N PRO A 279 -30.47 -11.88 -5.26
CA PRO A 279 -29.83 -10.83 -6.05
C PRO A 279 -30.24 -10.93 -7.52
N GLU A 280 -30.30 -9.79 -8.18
CA GLU A 280 -30.40 -9.66 -9.63
C GLU A 280 -29.28 -8.74 -10.11
N ILE A 281 -28.42 -9.26 -10.97
CA ILE A 281 -27.34 -8.50 -11.59
C ILE A 281 -27.79 -8.04 -12.97
N VAL A 282 -27.89 -6.73 -13.15
CA VAL A 282 -28.54 -6.14 -14.32
C VAL A 282 -27.74 -4.96 -14.86
N ARG A 283 -27.71 -4.84 -16.19
CA ARG A 283 -27.14 -3.69 -16.88
C ARG A 283 -28.19 -2.60 -17.02
N VAL A 284 -27.83 -1.37 -16.72
CA VAL A 284 -28.74 -0.22 -16.65
C VAL A 284 -28.21 0.95 -17.47
N ASP A 285 -29.03 2.00 -17.60
CA ASP A 285 -28.63 3.22 -18.30
C ASP A 285 -27.76 4.15 -17.43
N ALA A 286 -27.23 5.20 -18.04
CA ALA A 286 -26.38 6.17 -17.35
C ALA A 286 -27.14 6.99 -16.28
N ALA A 287 -28.46 7.14 -16.38
CA ALA A 287 -29.24 7.85 -15.39
C ALA A 287 -29.37 7.03 -14.10
N GLU A 288 -29.63 5.74 -14.21
CA GLU A 288 -29.71 4.82 -13.08
C GLU A 288 -28.34 4.61 -12.41
N VAL A 289 -27.24 4.56 -13.20
CA VAL A 289 -25.88 4.58 -12.62
C VAL A 289 -25.67 5.81 -11.73
N ARG A 290 -26.12 7.00 -12.16
CA ARG A 290 -26.00 8.23 -11.35
C ARG A 290 -26.79 8.13 -10.04
N ARG A 291 -27.98 7.52 -10.05
CA ARG A 291 -28.79 7.32 -8.84
C ARG A 291 -28.12 6.38 -7.84
N TYR A 292 -27.62 5.23 -8.29
CA TYR A 292 -26.90 4.28 -7.41
C TYR A 292 -25.56 4.86 -6.89
N LYS A 293 -24.90 5.71 -7.69
CA LYS A 293 -23.74 6.49 -7.25
C LYS A 293 -24.11 7.50 -6.15
N ALA A 294 -25.29 8.10 -6.26
CA ALA A 294 -25.92 8.92 -5.23
C ALA A 294 -26.60 8.09 -4.10
N LYS A 295 -26.23 6.82 -3.95
CA LYS A 295 -26.63 5.94 -2.83
C LYS A 295 -28.08 5.47 -2.85
N GLU A 296 -28.77 5.55 -4.00
CA GLU A 296 -30.06 4.88 -4.18
C GLU A 296 -29.94 3.37 -3.91
N GLY A 297 -30.90 2.83 -3.14
CA GLY A 297 -30.94 1.43 -2.75
C GLY A 297 -29.88 0.98 -1.75
N ALA A 298 -29.06 1.89 -1.20
CA ALA A 298 -28.08 1.54 -0.16
C ALA A 298 -28.78 0.96 1.08
N THR A 299 -28.28 -0.17 1.56
CA THR A 299 -28.80 -0.86 2.75
C THR A 299 -27.94 -0.62 3.99
N VAL A 300 -26.87 0.17 3.85
CA VAL A 300 -26.11 0.74 4.94
C VAL A 300 -25.89 2.23 4.70
N ALA A 301 -26.38 3.06 5.60
CA ALA A 301 -26.18 4.50 5.60
C ALA A 301 -26.03 4.98 7.05
N GLU A 302 -25.08 5.89 7.31
CA GLU A 302 -24.93 6.56 8.61
C GLU A 302 -24.89 5.61 9.84
N SER A 303 -24.17 4.49 9.71
CA SER A 303 -24.09 3.43 10.75
C SER A 303 -25.44 2.77 11.09
N ARG A 304 -26.39 2.81 10.16
CA ARG A 304 -27.69 2.13 10.22
C ARG A 304 -27.81 1.13 9.08
N VAL A 305 -28.55 0.06 9.35
CA VAL A 305 -29.10 -0.82 8.33
C VAL A 305 -30.41 -0.21 7.87
N VAL A 306 -30.57 -0.08 6.56
CA VAL A 306 -31.78 0.43 5.91
C VAL A 306 -32.43 -0.73 5.17
N ASP A 307 -33.73 -0.91 5.38
CA ASP A 307 -34.47 -1.94 4.66
C ASP A 307 -34.59 -1.58 3.17
N PRO A 308 -34.19 -2.48 2.24
CA PRO A 308 -34.29 -2.23 0.81
C PRO A 308 -35.74 -2.04 0.29
N PHE A 309 -36.77 -2.43 1.06
CA PHE A 309 -38.17 -2.33 0.63
C PHE A 309 -38.99 -1.32 1.44
N ASP A 310 -38.43 -0.75 2.50
CA ASP A 310 -39.06 0.25 3.36
C ASP A 310 -37.99 1.18 3.96
N PRO A 311 -37.62 2.28 3.28
CA PRO A 311 -36.53 3.14 3.72
C PRO A 311 -36.70 3.76 5.12
N ASP A 312 -37.93 3.84 5.63
CA ASP A 312 -38.22 4.35 6.97
C ASP A 312 -37.90 3.29 8.05
N ARG A 313 -37.85 2.01 7.68
CA ARG A 313 -37.51 0.90 8.56
C ARG A 313 -35.99 0.72 8.66
N THR A 314 -35.42 1.20 9.76
CA THR A 314 -33.97 1.22 9.96
C THR A 314 -33.53 0.75 11.36
N TRP A 315 -32.35 0.13 11.44
CA TRP A 315 -31.77 -0.36 12.69
C TRP A 315 -30.35 0.15 12.89
N SER A 316 -29.97 0.46 14.13
CA SER A 316 -28.59 0.81 14.45
C SER A 316 -27.67 -0.40 14.29
N VAL A 317 -26.56 -0.26 13.56
CA VAL A 317 -25.55 -1.33 13.42
C VAL A 317 -24.95 -1.70 14.78
N ALA A 318 -24.85 -0.74 15.71
CA ALA A 318 -24.38 -1.01 17.06
C ALA A 318 -25.40 -1.84 17.86
N ALA A 319 -26.71 -1.55 17.71
CA ALA A 319 -27.77 -2.27 18.40
C ALA A 319 -27.90 -3.72 17.94
N LEU A 320 -27.60 -4.02 16.67
CA LEU A 320 -27.58 -5.41 16.16
C LEU A 320 -26.64 -6.34 16.94
N ARG A 321 -25.62 -5.78 17.61
CA ARG A 321 -24.65 -6.55 18.38
C ARG A 321 -25.21 -7.05 19.71
N GLY A 322 -26.35 -6.52 20.16
CA GLY A 322 -26.93 -6.83 21.47
C GLY A 322 -26.15 -6.25 22.65
N PRO A 323 -26.72 -6.32 23.86
CA PRO A 323 -26.11 -5.78 25.09
C PRO A 323 -24.83 -6.52 25.49
N ASP A 324 -24.76 -7.82 25.22
CA ASP A 324 -23.59 -8.66 25.52
C ASP A 324 -22.52 -8.64 24.42
N GLY A 325 -22.79 -7.92 23.32
CA GLY A 325 -21.96 -7.89 22.14
C GLY A 325 -22.03 -9.18 21.30
N LEU A 326 -21.13 -9.27 20.31
CA LEU A 326 -21.10 -10.39 19.37
C LEU A 326 -20.44 -11.62 19.99
N ARG A 327 -20.86 -12.81 19.52
CA ARG A 327 -20.09 -14.03 19.74
C ARG A 327 -18.66 -13.84 19.25
N ARG A 328 -17.70 -14.13 20.12
CA ARG A 328 -16.29 -14.17 19.74
C ARG A 328 -16.02 -15.43 18.92
N TRP A 329 -15.42 -15.25 17.75
CA TRP A 329 -14.97 -16.35 16.92
C TRP A 329 -13.87 -17.13 17.64
N THR A 330 -13.91 -18.45 17.53
CA THR A 330 -12.82 -19.33 17.96
C THR A 330 -11.76 -19.41 16.88
N ARG A 331 -10.55 -19.90 17.21
CA ARG A 331 -9.46 -20.08 16.24
C ARG A 331 -9.86 -20.84 14.98
N ASP A 332 -10.77 -21.80 15.10
CA ASP A 332 -11.14 -22.70 14.00
C ASP A 332 -12.32 -22.15 13.15
N ASP A 333 -12.87 -21.00 13.53
CA ASP A 333 -13.93 -20.35 12.75
C ASP A 333 -13.31 -19.65 11.53
N VAL A 334 -13.65 -20.12 10.33
CA VAL A 334 -13.27 -19.48 9.06
C VAL A 334 -14.46 -18.87 8.31
N VAL A 335 -15.67 -19.13 8.80
CA VAL A 335 -16.98 -18.65 8.31
C VAL A 335 -17.89 -18.39 9.52
N PRO A 336 -18.89 -17.49 9.41
CA PRO A 336 -19.86 -17.29 10.49
C PRO A 336 -20.65 -18.56 10.80
N ARG A 337 -21.01 -18.75 12.07
CA ARG A 337 -21.92 -19.82 12.50
C ARG A 337 -23.36 -19.43 12.20
N PRO A 338 -24.29 -20.40 12.04
CA PRO A 338 -25.70 -20.09 11.71
C PRO A 338 -26.40 -19.10 12.66
N GLY A 339 -26.01 -19.05 13.93
CA GLY A 339 -26.57 -18.13 14.93
C GLY A 339 -25.85 -16.78 15.04
N ASP A 340 -24.80 -16.52 14.26
CA ASP A 340 -24.10 -15.24 14.31
C ASP A 340 -24.93 -14.12 13.68
N VAL A 341 -24.87 -12.94 14.29
CA VAL A 341 -25.58 -11.73 13.80
C VAL A 341 -25.21 -11.40 12.35
N PHE A 342 -23.91 -11.44 12.06
CA PHE A 342 -23.37 -11.13 10.74
C PHE A 342 -23.11 -12.42 9.97
N GLN A 343 -23.89 -12.64 8.92
CA GLN A 343 -23.68 -13.70 7.94
C GLN A 343 -22.91 -13.16 6.73
N GLU A 344 -22.28 -14.03 5.95
CA GLU A 344 -21.52 -13.68 4.75
C GLU A 344 -22.11 -14.41 3.55
N ARG A 345 -22.18 -13.74 2.40
CA ARG A 345 -22.73 -14.34 1.18
C ARG A 345 -22.03 -13.82 -0.08
N LEU A 346 -21.73 -14.72 -1.01
CA LEU A 346 -21.37 -14.39 -2.39
C LEU A 346 -22.62 -13.96 -3.15
N TYR A 347 -22.63 -12.75 -3.71
CA TYR A 347 -23.81 -12.23 -4.43
C TYR A 347 -23.56 -11.93 -5.91
N CYS A 348 -22.29 -11.79 -6.30
CA CYS A 348 -21.93 -11.55 -7.69
C CYS A 348 -20.56 -12.13 -8.01
N ILE A 349 -20.44 -12.74 -9.19
CA ILE A 349 -19.18 -13.19 -9.77
C ILE A 349 -18.97 -12.43 -11.07
N ARG A 350 -17.74 -11.98 -11.30
CA ARG A 350 -17.33 -11.48 -12.61
C ARG A 350 -16.53 -12.54 -13.34
N TRP A 351 -17.06 -12.94 -14.49
CA TRP A 351 -16.51 -13.92 -15.39
C TRP A 351 -15.79 -13.24 -16.54
N ILE A 352 -14.69 -13.84 -16.98
CA ILE A 352 -13.95 -13.50 -18.19
C ILE A 352 -14.01 -14.69 -19.15
N ASP A 353 -14.41 -14.45 -20.40
CA ASP A 353 -14.34 -15.44 -21.47
C ASP A 353 -12.95 -15.52 -22.13
N ALA A 354 -12.74 -16.47 -23.04
CA ALA A 354 -11.47 -16.63 -23.76
C ALA A 354 -11.08 -15.40 -24.61
N ALA A 355 -12.04 -14.55 -24.98
CA ALA A 355 -11.80 -13.31 -25.72
C ALA A 355 -11.49 -12.11 -24.80
N GLY A 356 -11.54 -12.29 -23.48
CA GLY A 356 -11.31 -11.24 -22.49
C GLY A 356 -12.54 -10.38 -22.17
N ASN A 357 -13.73 -10.75 -22.66
CA ASN A 357 -14.97 -10.05 -22.35
C ASN A 357 -15.42 -10.37 -20.93
N ARG A 358 -15.94 -9.36 -20.25
CA ARG A 358 -16.41 -9.47 -18.87
C ARG A 358 -17.92 -9.52 -18.80
N ARG A 359 -18.45 -10.48 -18.02
CA ARG A 359 -19.85 -10.46 -17.58
C ARG A 359 -19.95 -10.58 -16.07
N TYR A 360 -20.97 -9.96 -15.51
CA TYR A 360 -21.31 -10.08 -14.09
C TYR A 360 -22.52 -11.00 -13.97
N ALA A 361 -22.51 -11.89 -13.00
CA ALA A 361 -23.57 -12.87 -12.81
C ALA A 361 -23.88 -13.08 -11.33
N VAL A 362 -25.12 -13.48 -11.05
CA VAL A 362 -25.52 -14.06 -9.77
C VAL A 362 -24.91 -15.46 -9.66
N PRO A 363 -24.42 -15.89 -8.49
CA PRO A 363 -23.96 -17.26 -8.29
C PRO A 363 -25.06 -18.28 -8.51
N ASP A 364 -24.77 -19.33 -9.25
CA ASP A 364 -25.63 -20.52 -9.40
C ASP A 364 -25.24 -21.64 -8.42
N ASP A 365 -25.93 -22.79 -8.49
CA ASP A 365 -25.65 -23.92 -7.60
C ASP A 365 -24.24 -24.49 -7.81
N ASP A 366 -23.68 -24.38 -9.01
CA ASP A 366 -22.35 -24.87 -9.34
C ASP A 366 -21.28 -23.93 -8.74
N ASP A 367 -21.54 -22.63 -8.74
CA ASP A 367 -20.76 -21.62 -8.01
C ASP A 367 -20.71 -21.92 -6.51
N LEU A 368 -21.87 -22.22 -5.92
CA LEU A 368 -21.97 -22.52 -4.49
C LEU A 368 -21.27 -23.85 -4.13
N ARG A 369 -21.30 -24.84 -5.02
CA ARG A 369 -20.50 -26.07 -4.86
C ARG A 369 -19.00 -25.76 -4.91
N ARG A 370 -18.54 -24.90 -5.83
CA ARG A 370 -17.13 -24.44 -5.88
C ARG A 370 -16.72 -23.68 -4.62
N GLU A 371 -17.57 -22.84 -4.05
CA GLU A 371 -17.31 -22.18 -2.75
C GLU A 371 -17.19 -23.18 -1.59
N SER A 372 -18.01 -24.24 -1.60
CA SER A 372 -17.94 -25.31 -0.61
C SER A 372 -16.62 -26.09 -0.75
N GLN A 373 -16.20 -26.39 -1.98
CA GLN A 373 -14.91 -27.03 -2.27
C GLN A 373 -13.73 -26.16 -1.83
N VAL A 374 -13.79 -24.84 -2.00
CA VAL A 374 -12.77 -23.91 -1.49
C VAL A 374 -12.62 -24.02 0.02
N LEU A 375 -13.73 -24.10 0.75
CA LEU A 375 -13.72 -24.24 2.20
C LEU A 375 -13.10 -25.59 2.63
N GLU A 376 -13.43 -26.67 1.94
CA GLU A 376 -12.83 -28.00 2.18
C GLU A 376 -11.33 -27.99 1.95
N LEU A 377 -10.88 -27.47 0.79
CA LEU A 377 -9.46 -27.34 0.45
C LEU A 377 -8.69 -26.48 1.47
N LEU A 378 -9.29 -25.41 1.97
CA LEU A 378 -8.70 -24.62 3.03
C LEU A 378 -8.58 -25.43 4.32
N ARG A 379 -9.66 -26.11 4.75
CA ARG A 379 -9.70 -26.88 5.99
C ARG A 379 -8.66 -28.01 6.01
N GLU A 380 -8.48 -28.72 4.91
CA GLU A 380 -7.44 -29.75 4.75
C GLU A 380 -6.03 -29.21 5.05
N ARG A 381 -5.80 -27.92 4.76
CA ARG A 381 -4.47 -27.29 4.81
C ARG A 381 -4.30 -26.36 5.99
N PHE A 382 -5.38 -25.97 6.66
CA PHE A 382 -5.44 -24.84 7.59
C PHE A 382 -4.38 -24.91 8.68
N ASP A 383 -4.36 -26.01 9.44
CA ASP A 383 -3.41 -26.20 10.54
C ASP A 383 -1.96 -26.29 10.06
N HIS A 384 -1.73 -27.00 8.95
CA HIS A 384 -0.39 -27.13 8.38
C HIS A 384 0.13 -25.77 7.89
N TRP A 385 -0.69 -25.01 7.16
CA TRP A 385 -0.32 -23.70 6.64
C TRP A 385 -0.14 -22.65 7.74
N GLN A 386 -0.91 -22.70 8.82
CA GLN A 386 -0.65 -21.88 10.01
C GLN A 386 0.72 -22.20 10.63
N ARG A 387 1.09 -23.48 10.74
CA ARG A 387 2.40 -23.89 11.28
C ARG A 387 3.57 -23.47 10.38
N GLN A 388 3.39 -23.54 9.06
CA GLN A 388 4.40 -23.08 8.11
C GLN A 388 4.46 -21.55 7.97
N GLY A 389 3.48 -20.82 8.52
CA GLY A 389 3.41 -19.37 8.42
C GLY A 389 2.87 -18.86 7.07
N PHE A 390 2.24 -19.72 6.26
CA PHE A 390 1.64 -19.33 4.98
C PHE A 390 0.32 -18.57 5.16
N ILE A 391 -0.39 -18.81 6.27
CA ILE A 391 -1.57 -18.05 6.67
C ILE A 391 -1.47 -17.59 8.13
N PRO A 392 -2.14 -16.48 8.52
CA PRO A 392 -2.02 -15.96 9.88
C PRO A 392 -2.57 -16.90 10.95
N SER A 393 -1.84 -17.09 12.04
CA SER A 393 -2.27 -17.92 13.18
C SER A 393 -2.45 -17.14 14.48
N ARG A 394 -1.91 -15.92 14.55
CA ARG A 394 -1.83 -15.14 15.79
C ARG A 394 -3.19 -14.56 16.18
N ALA A 395 -3.49 -14.61 17.48
CA ALA A 395 -4.60 -13.88 18.07
C ALA A 395 -4.40 -12.35 17.96
N ILE A 396 -5.50 -11.62 17.81
CA ILE A 396 -5.50 -10.16 17.79
C ILE A 396 -5.26 -9.67 19.22
N VAL A 397 -4.21 -8.87 19.40
CA VAL A 397 -3.90 -8.24 20.69
C VAL A 397 -4.76 -6.99 20.84
N SER A 398 -5.38 -6.81 22.02
CA SER A 398 -6.20 -5.62 22.32
C SER A 398 -5.41 -4.33 22.17
N GLY A 399 -6.07 -3.30 21.69
CA GLY A 399 -5.47 -1.99 21.42
C GLY A 399 -6.45 -1.10 20.65
N TYR A 400 -6.10 0.18 20.52
CA TYR A 400 -7.03 1.22 20.04
C TYR A 400 -7.77 0.87 18.74
N ASN A 401 -7.05 0.38 17.72
CA ASN A 401 -7.66 -0.05 16.45
C ASN A 401 -7.94 -1.55 16.38
N THR A 402 -7.25 -2.37 17.19
CA THR A 402 -7.34 -3.84 17.14
C THR A 402 -8.51 -4.39 17.97
N GLU A 403 -9.12 -3.57 18.82
CA GLU A 403 -10.39 -3.90 19.48
C GLU A 403 -11.59 -3.83 18.54
N GLN A 404 -11.53 -3.05 17.47
CA GLN A 404 -12.65 -2.88 16.55
C GLN A 404 -13.03 -4.20 15.85
N PRO A 405 -12.11 -4.99 15.26
CA PRO A 405 -12.45 -6.31 14.72
C PRO A 405 -13.13 -7.24 15.74
N ILE A 406 -12.68 -7.21 17.00
CA ILE A 406 -13.24 -8.05 18.07
C ILE A 406 -14.66 -7.58 18.41
N ARG A 407 -14.83 -6.29 18.67
CA ARG A 407 -16.11 -5.69 19.11
C ARG A 407 -17.16 -5.64 18.00
N GLU A 408 -16.74 -5.34 16.79
CA GLU A 408 -17.63 -5.03 15.67
C GLU A 408 -17.92 -6.23 14.77
N ARG A 409 -17.07 -7.26 14.83
CA ARG A 409 -17.21 -8.49 14.01
C ARG A 409 -17.09 -9.79 14.80
N GLY A 410 -16.68 -9.75 16.08
CA GLY A 410 -16.39 -10.96 16.85
C GLY A 410 -15.03 -11.59 16.52
N TRP A 411 -14.23 -10.99 15.64
CA TRP A 411 -13.00 -11.58 15.13
C TRP A 411 -11.87 -11.52 16.16
N THR A 412 -11.36 -12.67 16.58
CA THR A 412 -10.29 -12.79 17.60
C THR A 412 -8.90 -13.12 17.04
N HIS A 413 -8.77 -13.50 15.77
CA HIS A 413 -7.51 -13.90 15.13
C HIS A 413 -7.32 -13.20 13.78
N TRP A 414 -6.07 -12.99 13.37
CA TRP A 414 -5.76 -12.22 12.15
C TRP A 414 -6.26 -12.89 10.86
N HIS A 415 -6.38 -14.22 10.81
CA HIS A 415 -6.94 -14.89 9.63
C HIS A 415 -8.44 -14.65 9.46
N HIS A 416 -9.17 -14.25 10.52
CA HIS A 416 -10.58 -13.87 10.41
C HIS A 416 -10.79 -12.61 9.56
N LEU A 417 -9.74 -11.87 9.20
CA LEU A 417 -9.85 -10.78 8.23
C LEU A 417 -10.08 -11.25 6.79
N PHE A 418 -10.02 -12.55 6.50
CA PHE A 418 -9.99 -13.08 5.14
C PHE A 418 -11.04 -14.18 4.93
N THR A 419 -11.75 -14.14 3.81
CA THR A 419 -12.67 -15.23 3.42
C THR A 419 -11.90 -16.54 3.19
N PRO A 420 -12.58 -17.70 3.18
CA PRO A 420 -11.92 -18.98 2.90
C PRO A 420 -11.14 -18.96 1.57
N ARG A 421 -11.71 -18.37 0.52
CA ARG A 421 -11.06 -18.20 -0.78
C ARG A 421 -9.80 -17.35 -0.69
N GLN A 422 -9.87 -16.22 0.02
CA GLN A 422 -8.71 -15.34 0.22
C GLN A 422 -7.59 -16.07 0.95
N LEU A 423 -7.89 -16.77 2.06
CA LEU A 423 -6.90 -17.56 2.80
C LEU A 423 -6.29 -18.68 1.94
N LEU A 424 -7.11 -19.37 1.15
CA LEU A 424 -6.65 -20.46 0.29
C LEU A 424 -5.67 -19.94 -0.77
N VAL A 425 -6.03 -18.87 -1.48
CA VAL A 425 -5.20 -18.30 -2.56
C VAL A 425 -3.96 -17.61 -2.01
N HIS A 426 -4.08 -16.85 -0.91
CA HIS A 426 -2.93 -16.18 -0.27
C HIS A 426 -1.96 -17.20 0.29
N GLY A 427 -2.46 -18.23 0.99
CA GLY A 427 -1.64 -19.29 1.55
C GLY A 427 -0.94 -20.11 0.46
N LEU A 428 -1.61 -20.38 -0.66
CA LEU A 428 -1.01 -21.06 -1.81
C LEU A 428 0.14 -20.25 -2.41
N LEU A 429 -0.07 -18.95 -2.62
CA LEU A 429 0.97 -18.09 -3.16
C LEU A 429 2.13 -17.93 -2.17
N ALA A 430 1.84 -17.80 -0.88
CA ALA A 430 2.85 -17.74 0.17
C ALA A 430 3.69 -19.03 0.22
N LYS A 431 3.06 -20.20 0.08
CA LYS A 431 3.73 -21.50 -0.06
C LYS A 431 4.71 -21.49 -1.23
N PHE A 432 4.25 -21.21 -2.46
CA PHE A 432 5.12 -21.24 -3.64
C PHE A 432 6.22 -20.19 -3.57
N CYS A 433 5.90 -18.98 -3.10
CA CYS A 433 6.91 -17.96 -2.85
C CYS A 433 8.00 -18.44 -1.87
N SER A 434 7.59 -19.07 -0.77
CA SER A 434 8.52 -19.58 0.24
C SER A 434 9.39 -20.73 -0.28
N GLU A 435 8.81 -21.65 -1.05
CA GLU A 435 9.53 -22.80 -1.62
C GLU A 435 10.51 -22.38 -2.72
N MET A 436 10.18 -21.35 -3.50
CA MET A 436 11.03 -20.86 -4.59
C MET A 436 12.09 -19.85 -4.13
N ALA A 437 11.92 -19.24 -2.95
CA ALA A 437 12.86 -18.23 -2.45
C ALA A 437 14.17 -18.86 -1.94
N SER A 438 15.26 -18.60 -2.66
CA SER A 438 16.57 -19.20 -2.42
C SER A 438 17.49 -18.38 -1.51
N ASN A 439 17.20 -17.10 -1.29
CA ASN A 439 18.05 -16.17 -0.55
C ASN A 439 17.23 -15.10 0.20
N THR A 440 17.89 -14.22 0.95
CA THR A 440 17.20 -13.17 1.72
C THR A 440 16.43 -12.18 0.83
N THR A 441 16.98 -11.82 -0.33
CA THR A 441 16.37 -10.92 -1.32
C THR A 441 15.02 -11.45 -1.79
N SER A 442 15.00 -12.67 -2.31
CA SER A 442 13.79 -13.35 -2.75
C SER A 442 12.78 -13.51 -1.62
N ARG A 443 13.19 -13.94 -0.41
CA ARG A 443 12.30 -14.08 0.76
C ARG A 443 11.65 -12.76 1.16
N CYS A 444 12.43 -11.70 1.28
CA CYS A 444 11.92 -10.37 1.62
C CYS A 444 10.95 -9.84 0.55
N ALA A 445 11.29 -10.01 -0.72
CA ALA A 445 10.43 -9.60 -1.82
C ALA A 445 9.10 -10.37 -1.85
N SER A 446 9.14 -11.68 -1.57
CA SER A 446 7.95 -12.52 -1.41
C SER A 446 7.05 -12.05 -0.27
N MET A 447 7.60 -11.80 0.92
CA MET A 447 6.82 -11.31 2.06
C MET A 447 6.13 -9.96 1.76
N LEU A 448 6.83 -9.05 1.08
CA LEU A 448 6.26 -7.76 0.67
C LEU A 448 5.16 -7.93 -0.39
N CYS A 449 5.29 -8.89 -1.31
CA CYS A 449 4.27 -9.21 -2.30
C CYS A 449 2.97 -9.67 -1.61
N ILE A 450 3.06 -10.61 -0.67
CA ILE A 450 1.92 -11.10 0.11
C ILE A 450 1.31 -9.99 0.97
N GLY A 451 2.15 -9.17 1.63
CA GLY A 451 1.67 -8.03 2.41
C GLY A 451 0.85 -7.04 1.57
N ARG A 452 1.31 -6.72 0.36
CA ARG A 452 0.57 -5.84 -0.57
C ARG A 452 -0.73 -6.49 -1.07
N MET A 453 -0.80 -7.81 -1.21
CA MET A 453 -2.06 -8.51 -1.50
C MET A 453 -3.05 -8.34 -0.36
N ALA A 454 -2.62 -8.63 0.87
CA ALA A 454 -3.46 -8.55 2.05
C ALA A 454 -4.06 -7.14 2.27
N ASP A 455 -3.32 -6.08 1.92
CA ASP A 455 -3.80 -4.69 1.98
C ASP A 455 -5.03 -4.42 1.09
N TRP A 456 -5.18 -5.15 -0.02
CA TRP A 456 -6.23 -4.92 -1.03
C TRP A 456 -7.17 -6.10 -1.22
N ASP A 457 -7.05 -7.17 -0.43
CA ASP A 457 -7.84 -8.38 -0.59
C ASP A 457 -8.15 -9.02 0.77
N SER A 458 -9.05 -8.39 1.52
CA SER A 458 -9.55 -8.85 2.82
C SER A 458 -11.07 -8.63 2.90
N ARG A 459 -11.73 -9.18 3.91
CA ARG A 459 -13.14 -8.92 4.25
C ARG A 459 -13.45 -7.44 4.51
N LEU A 460 -12.43 -6.65 4.87
CA LEU A 460 -12.58 -5.22 5.13
C LEU A 460 -12.39 -4.37 3.86
N THR A 461 -11.92 -4.96 2.78
CA THR A 461 -11.77 -4.27 1.50
C THR A 461 -13.14 -4.03 0.87
N ARG A 462 -13.32 -2.85 0.29
CA ARG A 462 -14.52 -2.51 -0.48
C ARG A 462 -14.25 -2.70 -1.97
N TRP A 463 -15.24 -3.23 -2.67
CA TRP A 463 -15.23 -3.24 -4.12
C TRP A 463 -15.22 -1.82 -4.70
N VAL A 464 -14.38 -1.58 -5.70
CA VAL A 464 -14.13 -0.26 -6.30
C VAL A 464 -14.76 -0.23 -7.69
N SER A 465 -16.04 0.19 -7.75
CA SER A 465 -16.91 0.07 -8.93
C SER A 465 -16.49 0.92 -10.13
N ASP A 466 -15.76 2.02 -9.92
CA ASP A 466 -15.21 2.92 -10.94
C ASP A 466 -13.95 2.34 -11.62
N ALA A 467 -13.19 1.52 -10.90
CA ALA A 467 -12.03 0.79 -11.40
C ALA A 467 -12.40 -0.58 -12.01
N SER A 468 -13.68 -0.92 -12.11
CA SER A 468 -14.16 -2.25 -12.50
C SER A 468 -13.78 -2.69 -13.93
N MET A 469 -13.48 -1.74 -14.83
CA MET A 469 -12.95 -2.05 -16.19
C MET A 469 -11.42 -2.06 -16.27
N GLY A 470 -10.72 -1.77 -15.18
CA GLY A 470 -9.25 -1.91 -15.12
C GLY A 470 -8.84 -3.39 -15.19
N PRO A 471 -7.59 -3.72 -15.54
CA PRO A 471 -7.10 -5.09 -15.44
C PRO A 471 -7.12 -5.53 -13.97
N SER A 472 -8.15 -6.27 -13.59
CA SER A 472 -8.25 -6.96 -12.30
C SER A 472 -7.81 -8.39 -12.55
N GLY A 473 -6.53 -8.57 -12.87
CA GLY A 473 -5.90 -9.87 -12.72
C GLY A 473 -5.17 -9.82 -11.40
N PHE A 474 -5.56 -10.63 -10.42
CA PHE A 474 -4.88 -10.77 -9.12
C PHE A 474 -4.47 -9.42 -8.51
N LEU A 475 -5.29 -8.83 -7.64
CA LEU A 475 -5.22 -7.44 -7.17
C LEU A 475 -3.92 -7.00 -6.44
N CYS A 476 -2.81 -7.73 -6.59
CA CYS A 476 -1.46 -7.24 -6.31
C CYS A 476 -0.44 -7.41 -7.45
N VAL A 477 -0.56 -8.39 -8.36
CA VAL A 477 0.59 -8.76 -9.20
C VAL A 477 0.73 -7.94 -10.48
N ARG A 478 -0.37 -7.47 -11.10
CA ARG A 478 -0.23 -6.48 -12.21
C ARG A 478 0.25 -5.10 -11.76
N ARG A 479 0.19 -4.77 -10.47
CA ARG A 479 0.82 -3.55 -9.93
C ARG A 479 2.31 -3.72 -9.60
N LEU A 480 2.79 -4.95 -9.38
CA LEU A 480 4.21 -5.21 -9.15
C LEU A 480 5.05 -4.96 -10.42
N GLY A 481 4.52 -5.28 -11.61
CA GLY A 481 5.18 -4.94 -12.88
C GLY A 481 5.28 -3.44 -13.18
N LYS A 482 4.44 -2.59 -12.55
CA LYS A 482 4.48 -1.12 -12.71
C LYS A 482 5.33 -0.40 -11.66
N LEU A 483 5.87 -1.10 -10.67
CA LEU A 483 6.76 -0.53 -9.66
C LEU A 483 8.26 -0.62 -10.04
N ALA A 484 8.58 -1.20 -11.20
CA ALA A 484 9.95 -1.35 -11.68
C ALA A 484 10.22 -0.57 -12.99
N VAL A 485 9.25 0.20 -13.48
CA VAL A 485 9.45 1.13 -14.59
C VAL A 485 8.76 2.44 -14.23
N GLY A 486 9.51 3.31 -13.58
CA GLY A 486 9.07 4.63 -13.13
C GLY A 486 10.11 5.27 -12.24
#